data_AF-A0AAV8XPX9-F1
#
_entry.id   AF-A0AAV8XPX9-F1
#
_cell.length_a   1.000
_cell.length_b   1.000
_cell.length_c   1.000
_cell.angle_alpha   90.00
_cell.angle_beta   90.00
_cell.angle_gamma   90.00
#
_symmetry.space_group_name_H-M   'P 1'
#
loop_
_entity.id
_entity.type
_entity.pdbx_description
1 polymer ?
#
loop_
_entity_poly.entity_id
_entity_poly.type
_entity_poly.pdbx_seq_one_letter_code
_entity_poly.pdbx_strand_id
1 'polypeptide(L)'
;MTLFPIENPDSSISWLYDELDVQWKKWLPSSVSNTVRRGAFYSVLIRPGFRLISLNMNYCNNKNWQDNLWLLLNSTDPATELQWFIYELQSAEFNGEKVHVIVNNSANLP
;
A
#
# COMPACT_ATOMS: atom_id res chain seq x y z
N MET A 1 11.90 -8.53 -20.50
CA MET A 1 12.35 -7.13 -20.33
C MET A 1 11.95 -6.72 -18.93
N THR A 2 12.89 -6.87 -18.00
CA THR A 2 12.76 -6.64 -16.56
C THR A 2 12.76 -5.14 -16.31
N LEU A 3 11.65 -4.58 -15.85
CA LEU A 3 11.62 -3.21 -15.37
C LEU A 3 12.05 -3.25 -13.91
N PHE A 4 13.18 -2.58 -13.64
CA PHE A 4 13.90 -2.42 -12.38
C PHE A 4 14.92 -3.54 -12.05
N PRO A 5 16.16 -3.42 -12.57
CA PRO A 5 17.30 -4.13 -12.00
C PRO A 5 17.59 -3.53 -10.61
N ILE A 6 17.66 -4.38 -9.59
CA ILE A 6 18.21 -4.03 -8.29
C ILE A 6 19.73 -3.95 -8.45
N GLU A 7 20.25 -2.85 -9.01
CA GLU A 7 21.71 -2.68 -9.18
C GLU A 7 22.24 -1.27 -8.85
N ASN A 8 21.50 -0.42 -8.13
CA ASN A 8 22.09 0.83 -7.60
C ASN A 8 21.54 1.25 -6.23
N PRO A 9 22.39 1.47 -5.21
CA PRO A 9 21.96 2.07 -3.93
C PRO A 9 21.35 3.47 -4.10
N ASP A 10 21.74 4.19 -5.16
CA ASP A 10 21.20 5.50 -5.54
C ASP A 10 19.82 5.45 -6.24
N SER A 11 19.28 4.24 -6.45
CA SER A 11 17.95 4.01 -7.06
C SER A 11 16.89 3.55 -6.04
N SER A 12 17.15 3.74 -4.75
CA SER A 12 16.13 3.44 -3.73
C SER A 12 15.03 4.51 -3.77
N ILE A 13 13.78 4.10 -3.92
CA ILE A 13 12.60 5.01 -3.82
C ILE A 13 12.37 5.52 -2.38
N SER A 14 13.26 5.16 -1.43
CA SER A 14 13.18 5.57 -0.03
C SER A 14 13.08 7.08 0.12
N TRP A 15 13.79 7.85 -0.71
CA TRP A 15 13.73 9.33 -0.66
C TRP A 15 12.31 9.86 -0.86
N LEU A 16 11.52 9.22 -1.73
CA LEU A 16 10.15 9.61 -1.99
C LEU A 16 9.24 9.22 -0.82
N TYR A 17 9.41 8.01 -0.28
CA TYR A 17 8.60 7.54 0.85
C TYR A 17 8.89 8.32 2.14
N ASP A 18 10.14 8.74 2.35
CA ASP A 18 10.52 9.62 3.45
C ASP A 18 9.90 11.00 3.32
N GLU A 19 9.89 11.59 2.11
CA GLU A 19 9.22 12.87 1.87
C GLU A 19 7.70 12.77 1.98
N LEU A 20 7.09 11.68 1.50
CA LEU A 20 5.66 11.42 1.67
C LEU A 20 5.27 11.33 3.15
N ASP A 21 6.08 10.67 3.98
CA ASP A 21 5.85 10.64 5.43
C ASP A 21 5.90 12.04 6.04
N VAL A 22 6.83 12.90 5.62
CA VAL A 22 6.90 14.30 6.10
C VAL A 22 5.66 15.09 5.69
N GLN A 23 5.24 15.01 4.43
CA GLN A 23 4.09 15.77 3.95
C GLN A 23 2.76 15.25 4.51
N TRP A 24 2.57 13.93 4.60
CA TRP A 24 1.31 13.32 5.00
C TRP A 24 1.07 13.34 6.51
N LYS A 25 2.10 13.56 7.33
CA LYS A 25 1.94 13.82 8.78
C LYS A 25 0.96 14.93 9.13
N LYS A 26 0.69 15.86 8.20
CA LYS A 26 -0.32 16.92 8.37
C LYS A 26 -1.76 16.37 8.43
N TRP A 27 -2.02 15.22 7.80
CA TRP A 27 -3.35 14.64 7.65
C TRP A 27 -3.50 13.26 8.29
N LEU A 28 -2.39 12.53 8.44
CA LEU A 28 -2.37 11.17 8.95
C LEU A 28 -1.75 11.12 10.36
N PRO A 29 -2.24 10.22 11.23
CA PRO A 29 -1.66 10.01 12.55
C PRO A 29 -0.24 9.45 12.44
N SER A 30 0.61 9.75 13.42
CA SER A 30 2.00 9.27 13.45
C SER A 30 2.15 7.74 13.44
N SER A 31 1.08 7.01 13.76
CA SER A 31 1.06 5.53 13.73
C SER A 31 1.29 4.96 12.34
N VAL A 32 0.99 5.71 11.27
CA VAL A 32 1.17 5.21 9.88
C VAL A 32 2.55 5.50 9.29
N SER A 33 3.39 6.26 9.99
CA SER A 33 4.71 6.66 9.45
C SER A 33 5.57 5.47 9.02
N ASN A 34 5.49 4.35 9.74
CA ASN A 34 6.27 3.15 9.40
C ASN A 34 5.78 2.54 8.07
N THR A 35 4.46 2.36 7.89
CA THR A 35 3.90 1.75 6.68
C THR A 35 4.07 2.67 5.46
N VAL A 36 3.97 4.00 5.65
CA VAL A 36 4.21 4.99 4.59
C VAL A 36 5.65 4.94 4.11
N ARG A 37 6.64 4.93 5.03
CA ARG A 37 8.07 4.82 4.65
C ARG A 37 8.43 3.49 4.01
N ARG A 38 7.72 2.41 4.38
CA ARG A 38 7.99 1.07 3.87
C ARG A 38 7.48 0.86 2.45
N GLY A 39 6.34 1.44 2.10
CA GLY A 39 5.73 1.18 0.79
C GLY A 39 4.57 2.09 0.42
N ALA A 40 4.43 3.25 1.04
CA ALA A 40 3.35 4.22 0.79
C ALA A 40 1.92 3.66 0.93
N PHE A 41 1.74 2.61 1.75
CA PHE A 41 0.43 2.08 2.15
C PHE A 41 0.15 2.42 3.63
N TYR A 42 -1.11 2.55 4.00
CA TYR A 42 -1.49 2.90 5.38
C TYR A 42 -2.91 2.48 5.74
N SER A 43 -3.16 2.36 7.05
CA SER A 43 -4.46 2.03 7.64
C SER A 43 -4.75 3.04 8.74
N VAL A 44 -5.92 3.68 8.69
CA VAL A 44 -6.34 4.67 9.67
C VAL A 44 -7.79 4.47 10.07
N LEU A 45 -8.07 4.63 11.35
CA LEU A 45 -9.45 4.71 11.84
C LEU A 45 -9.93 6.15 11.70
N ILE A 46 -10.90 6.39 10.81
CA ILE A 46 -11.45 7.72 10.55
C ILE A 46 -12.47 8.10 11.64
N ARG A 47 -13.26 7.12 12.09
CA ARG A 47 -14.20 7.22 13.22
C ARG A 47 -14.45 5.82 13.78
N PRO A 48 -14.97 5.68 15.01
CA PRO A 48 -15.31 4.38 15.56
C PRO A 48 -16.17 3.55 14.58
N GLY A 49 -15.74 2.33 14.28
CA GLY A 49 -16.41 1.46 13.33
C GLY A 49 -16.15 1.77 11.84
N PHE A 50 -15.26 2.70 11.49
CA PHE A 50 -14.91 2.99 10.09
C PHE A 50 -13.41 3.21 9.88
N ARG A 51 -12.81 2.32 9.09
CA ARG A 51 -11.39 2.30 8.75
C ARG A 51 -11.18 2.60 7.28
N LEU A 52 -10.16 3.40 6.99
CA LEU A 52 -9.65 3.64 5.65
C LEU A 52 -8.33 2.89 5.49
N ILE A 53 -8.21 2.11 4.42
CA ILE A 53 -6.98 1.43 4.04
C ILE A 53 -6.56 1.91 2.66
N SER A 54 -5.34 2.41 2.55
CA SER A 54 -4.72 2.81 1.29
C SER A 54 -3.67 1.78 0.88
N LEU A 55 -3.82 1.21 -0.31
CA LEU A 55 -2.86 0.26 -0.91
C LEU A 55 -2.08 0.91 -2.04
N ASN A 56 -0.80 0.58 -2.16
CA ASN A 56 0.08 1.04 -3.22
C ASN A 56 0.23 -0.01 -4.32
N MET A 57 -0.70 0.00 -5.29
CA MET A 57 -0.68 -0.95 -6.40
C MET A 57 0.32 -0.61 -7.52
N ASN A 58 1.29 0.29 -7.30
CA ASN A 58 2.36 0.54 -8.28
C ASN A 58 3.23 -0.70 -8.56
N TYR A 59 3.21 -1.69 -7.66
CA TYR A 59 3.89 -2.98 -7.84
C TYR A 59 3.20 -3.89 -8.89
N CYS A 60 1.96 -3.60 -9.31
CA CYS A 60 1.17 -4.39 -10.26
C CYS A 60 1.17 -3.85 -11.70
N ASN A 61 2.34 -3.43 -12.19
CA ASN A 61 2.44 -2.63 -13.41
C ASN A 61 2.39 -3.43 -14.73
N ASN A 62 1.54 -4.44 -14.84
CA ASN A 62 1.18 -5.03 -16.13
C ASN A 62 -0.27 -5.53 -16.16
N LYS A 63 -1.10 -4.79 -16.90
CA LYS A 63 -2.42 -5.10 -17.47
C LYS A 63 -3.40 -5.85 -16.55
N ASN A 64 -4.41 -5.10 -16.11
CA ASN A 64 -5.62 -5.50 -15.40
C ASN A 64 -5.46 -5.70 -13.88
N TRP A 65 -6.19 -4.87 -13.13
CA TRP A 65 -6.28 -4.89 -11.66
C TRP A 65 -6.95 -6.15 -11.13
N GLN A 66 -7.88 -6.73 -11.88
CA GLN A 66 -8.60 -7.97 -11.51
C GLN A 66 -7.65 -9.16 -11.54
N ASP A 67 -6.81 -9.26 -12.57
CA ASP A 67 -5.90 -10.40 -12.76
C ASP A 67 -4.71 -10.33 -11.78
N ASN A 68 -4.21 -9.13 -11.47
CA ASN A 68 -3.05 -8.95 -10.59
C ASN A 68 -3.31 -9.25 -9.10
N LEU A 69 -4.51 -8.98 -8.59
CA LEU A 69 -4.83 -9.29 -7.19
C LEU A 69 -4.80 -10.80 -6.92
N TRP A 70 -5.35 -11.61 -7.84
CA TRP A 70 -5.28 -13.06 -7.78
C TRP A 70 -3.87 -13.60 -8.00
N LEU A 71 -3.09 -12.94 -8.86
CA LEU A 71 -1.68 -13.31 -9.07
C LEU A 71 -0.85 -13.06 -7.82
N LEU A 72 -0.98 -11.93 -7.11
CA LEU A 72 -0.21 -11.69 -5.88
C LEU A 72 -0.60 -12.62 -4.70
N LEU A 73 -1.83 -13.14 -4.68
CA LEU A 73 -2.23 -14.18 -3.73
C LEU A 73 -1.54 -15.54 -4.02
N ASN A 74 -1.07 -15.76 -5.25
CA ASN A 74 -0.49 -17.03 -5.73
C ASN A 74 1.01 -16.93 -6.11
N SER A 75 1.51 -15.73 -6.36
CA SER A 75 2.88 -15.38 -6.75
C SER A 75 3.47 -14.47 -5.68
N THR A 76 4.52 -14.97 -5.03
CA THR A 76 5.40 -14.33 -4.04
C THR A 76 5.22 -12.82 -3.88
N ASP A 77 4.59 -12.40 -2.78
CA ASP A 77 4.33 -11.01 -2.37
C ASP A 77 5.65 -10.23 -2.19
N PRO A 78 6.00 -9.31 -3.10
CA PRO A 78 7.31 -8.66 -3.11
C PRO A 78 7.51 -7.65 -1.96
N ALA A 79 6.45 -7.28 -1.21
CA ALA A 79 6.51 -6.29 -0.13
C ALA A 79 5.81 -6.73 1.18
N THR A 80 5.24 -7.93 1.24
CA THR A 80 4.32 -8.40 2.31
C THR A 80 3.09 -7.50 2.50
N GLU A 81 2.75 -6.69 1.50
CA GLU A 81 1.67 -5.70 1.57
C GLU A 81 0.30 -6.38 1.59
N LEU A 82 0.13 -7.48 0.85
CA LEU A 82 -1.12 -8.25 0.90
C LEU A 82 -1.26 -9.00 2.21
N GLN A 83 -0.17 -9.57 2.73
CA GLN A 83 -0.19 -10.21 4.03
C GLN A 83 -0.56 -9.21 5.13
N TRP A 84 0.00 -8.00 5.09
CA TRP A 84 -0.39 -6.90 5.97
C TRP A 84 -1.87 -6.53 5.79
N PHE A 85 -2.35 -6.41 4.55
CA PHE A 85 -3.73 -6.07 4.24
C PHE A 85 -4.73 -7.10 4.79
N ILE A 86 -4.43 -8.41 4.67
CA ILE A 86 -5.25 -9.49 5.24
C ILE A 86 -5.35 -9.32 6.76
N TYR A 87 -4.23 -9.02 7.43
CA TYR A 87 -4.24 -8.81 8.89
C TYR A 87 -5.05 -7.57 9.30
N GLU A 88 -4.99 -6.49 8.54
CA GLU A 88 -5.81 -5.29 8.78
C GLU A 88 -7.30 -5.58 8.60
N LEU A 89 -7.69 -6.32 7.55
CA LEU A 89 -9.08 -6.74 7.34
C LEU A 89 -9.57 -7.66 8.47
N GLN A 90 -8.74 -8.62 8.90
CA GLN A 90 -9.09 -9.51 10.00
C GLN A 90 -9.27 -8.76 11.32
N SER A 91 -8.39 -7.79 11.61
CA SER A 91 -8.53 -6.94 12.79
C SER A 91 -9.78 -6.06 12.71
N ALA A 92 -10.10 -5.52 11.53
CA ALA A 92 -11.31 -4.74 11.33
C ALA A 92 -12.57 -5.58 11.54
N GLU A 93 -12.57 -6.84 11.07
CA GLU A 93 -13.66 -7.78 11.29
C GLU A 93 -13.89 -8.06 12.79
N PHE A 94 -12.82 -8.37 13.54
CA PHE A 94 -12.92 -8.60 14.98
C PHE A 94 -13.43 -7.38 15.76
N ASN A 95 -13.13 -6.18 15.26
CA ASN A 95 -13.56 -4.93 15.86
C ASN A 95 -14.93 -4.43 15.35
N GLY A 96 -15.58 -5.15 14.44
CA GLY A 96 -16.86 -4.75 13.83
C GLY A 96 -16.76 -3.49 12.97
N GLU A 97 -15.58 -3.20 12.41
CA GLU A 97 -15.32 -2.02 11.61
C GLU A 97 -15.72 -2.22 10.14
N LYS A 98 -16.28 -1.18 9.52
CA LYS A 98 -16.45 -1.10 8.06
C LYS A 98 -15.17 -0.54 7.45
N VAL A 99 -14.68 -1.18 6.40
CA VAL A 99 -13.44 -0.80 5.73
C VAL A 99 -13.74 -0.18 4.37
N HIS A 100 -13.16 0.98 4.10
CA HIS A 100 -13.05 1.54 2.76
C HIS A 100 -11.63 1.36 2.27
N VAL A 101 -11.46 0.76 1.09
CA VAL A 101 -10.14 0.54 0.50
C VAL A 101 -9.96 1.52 -0.66
N ILE A 102 -8.90 2.34 -0.60
CA ILE A 102 -8.48 3.20 -1.70
C ILE A 102 -7.21 2.63 -2.32
N VAL A 103 -7.13 2.73 -3.63
CA VAL A 103 -6.05 2.14 -4.42
C VAL A 103 -5.64 3.15 -5.48
N ASN A 104 -4.34 3.38 -5.63
CA ASN A 104 -3.85 4.09 -6.80
C ASN A 104 -3.89 3.17 -8.03
N ASN A 105 -4.60 3.58 -9.08
CA ASN A 105 -4.59 2.89 -10.35
C ASN A 105 -3.67 3.63 -11.32
N SER A 106 -2.45 3.13 -11.49
CA SER A 106 -1.52 3.61 -12.52
C SER A 106 -1.85 3.05 -13.91
N ALA A 107 -3.08 2.57 -14.14
CA ALA A 107 -3.56 2.30 -15.49
C ALA A 107 -4.00 3.61 -16.14
N ASN A 108 -3.15 4.11 -17.03
CA ASN A 108 -3.33 5.24 -17.95
C ASN A 108 -2.89 6.60 -17.40
N LEU A 109 -1.59 6.88 -17.53
CA LEU A 109 -1.20 8.19 -18.04
C LEU A 109 -1.33 8.11 -19.59
N PRO A 110 -1.93 9.11 -20.25
CA PRO A 110 -2.03 9.16 -21.71
C PRO A 110 -0.66 9.15 -22.42
#